data_AF-A0A949PGN3-F1
#
_entry.id   AF-A0A949PGN3-F1
#
_cell.length_a   1.000
_cell.length_b   1.000
_cell.length_c   1.000
_cell.angle_alpha   90.00
_cell.angle_beta   90.00
_cell.angle_gamma   90.00
#
_symmetry.space_group_name_H-M   'P 1'
#
loop_
_entity.id
_entity.type
_entity.pdbx_description
1 polymer ?
#
loop_
_entity_poly.entity_id
_entity_poly.type
_entity_poly.pdbx_seq_one_letter_code
_entity_poly.pdbx_strand_id
1 'polypeptide(L)'
;YGARTRKDVYCLSRVGELQKIWPGSLTFIPVLSQEPEGSDWPGARGFVHDILSAPVVNASERTAYMCGPPLMIDACLDVLSPLITPEKIHYDKFLDRSHMEALAQE
;
A
#
# COMPACT_ATOMS: atom_id res chain seq x y z
N TYR A 1 -0.05 -0.58 -4.66
CA TYR A 1 -1.52 -0.84 -4.59
C TYR A 1 -1.72 -2.31 -4.32
N GLY A 2 -2.43 -2.68 -3.25
CA GLY A 2 -2.63 -4.07 -2.85
C GLY A 2 -4.00 -4.59 -3.25
N ALA A 3 -4.04 -5.75 -3.90
CA ALA A 3 -5.28 -6.43 -4.29
C ALA A 3 -5.12 -7.95 -4.11
N ARG A 4 -6.22 -8.70 -4.24
CA ARG A 4 -6.15 -10.17 -4.18
C ARG A 4 -5.68 -10.73 -5.52
N THR A 5 -6.37 -10.36 -6.60
CA THR A 5 -6.12 -10.86 -7.95
C THR A 5 -6.09 -9.71 -8.97
N ARG A 6 -5.69 -10.00 -10.21
CA ARG A 6 -5.64 -9.04 -11.31
C ARG A 6 -7.00 -8.38 -11.58
N LYS A 7 -8.11 -9.09 -11.30
CA LYS A 7 -9.48 -8.58 -11.47
C LYS A 7 -9.84 -7.50 -10.46
N ASP A 8 -9.14 -7.45 -9.32
CA ASP A 8 -9.39 -6.49 -8.24
C ASP A 8 -8.57 -5.19 -8.42
N VAL A 9 -7.75 -5.13 -9.48
CA VAL A 9 -6.98 -3.94 -9.84
C VAL A 9 -7.81 -3.10 -10.81
N TYR A 10 -8.13 -1.88 -10.41
CA TYR A 10 -8.95 -0.95 -11.19
C TYR A 10 -8.22 0.37 -11.45
N CYS A 11 -8.84 1.26 -12.25
CA CYS A 11 -8.29 2.56 -12.63
C CYS A 11 -6.93 2.53 -13.36
N LEU A 12 -6.52 1.38 -13.92
CA LEU A 12 -5.23 1.24 -14.61
C LEU A 12 -5.06 2.23 -15.78
N SER A 13 -6.11 2.47 -16.57
CA SER A 13 -6.09 3.47 -17.65
C SER A 13 -5.81 4.86 -17.10
N ARG A 14 -6.51 5.24 -16.04
CA ARG A 14 -6.37 6.55 -15.39
C ARG A 14 -4.98 6.74 -14.78
N VAL A 15 -4.44 5.71 -14.14
CA VAL A 15 -3.05 5.73 -13.65
C VAL A 15 -2.08 5.90 -14.81
N GLY A 16 -2.28 5.17 -15.92
CA GLY A 16 -1.43 5.30 -17.11
C GLY A 16 -1.48 6.69 -17.76
N GLU A 17 -2.65 7.35 -17.76
CA GLU A 17 -2.77 8.75 -18.17
C GLU A 17 -1.99 9.68 -17.24
N LEU A 18 -2.16 9.51 -15.92
CA LEU A 18 -1.46 10.29 -14.91
C LEU A 18 0.06 10.15 -15.06
N GLN A 19 0.56 8.94 -15.28
CA GLN A 19 1.99 8.69 -15.50
C GLN A 19 2.55 9.43 -16.73
N LYS A 20 1.74 9.67 -17.76
CA LYS A 20 2.16 10.41 -18.97
C LYS A 20 2.22 11.92 -18.77
N ILE A 21 1.30 12.47 -17.97
CA ILE A 21 1.17 13.92 -17.79
C ILE A 21 1.88 14.44 -16.55
N TRP A 22 2.26 13.56 -15.61
CA TRP A 22 2.90 13.97 -14.37
C TRP A 22 4.33 14.47 -14.64
N PRO A 23 4.70 15.67 -14.15
CA PRO A 23 6.02 16.24 -14.41
C PRO A 23 7.16 15.53 -13.65
N GLY A 24 6.86 14.76 -12.61
CA GLY A 24 7.83 13.98 -11.85
C GLY A 24 7.82 12.48 -12.20
N SER A 25 8.52 11.68 -11.40
CA SER A 25 8.43 10.22 -11.49
C SER A 25 7.17 9.70 -10.81
N LEU A 26 6.34 8.96 -11.53
CA LEU A 26 5.21 8.22 -10.97
C LEU A 26 5.33 6.73 -11.32
N THR A 27 5.61 5.92 -10.31
CA THR A 27 5.70 4.46 -10.45
C THR A 27 4.50 3.82 -9.79
N PHE A 28 3.68 3.12 -10.57
CA PHE A 28 2.57 2.33 -10.06
C PHE A 28 2.95 0.87 -9.94
N ILE A 29 2.92 0.33 -8.72
CA ILE A 29 3.26 -1.06 -8.43
C ILE A 29 2.03 -1.77 -7.86
N PRO A 30 1.33 -2.58 -8.66
CA PRO A 30 0.30 -3.50 -8.17
C PRO A 30 0.94 -4.72 -7.50
N VAL A 31 0.43 -5.10 -6.33
CA VAL A 31 0.86 -6.27 -5.56
C VAL A 31 -0.34 -7.16 -5.32
N LEU A 32 -0.24 -8.44 -5.69
CA LEU A 32 -1.35 -9.37 -5.63
C LEU A 32 -1.10 -10.49 -4.60
N SER A 33 -1.96 -10.59 -3.59
CA SER A 33 -1.77 -11.55 -2.49
C SER A 33 -2.31 -12.95 -2.78
N GLN A 34 -3.19 -13.10 -3.76
CA GLN A 34 -3.89 -14.35 -4.08
C GLN A 34 -3.97 -14.64 -5.58
N GLU A 35 -3.16 -13.96 -6.37
CA GLU A 35 -3.06 -14.27 -7.80
C GLU A 35 -2.45 -15.68 -7.95
N PRO A 36 -3.10 -16.60 -8.70
CA PRO A 36 -2.64 -17.98 -8.80
C PRO A 36 -1.18 -18.10 -9.22
N GLU A 37 -0.45 -19.06 -8.66
CA GLU A 37 0.98 -19.27 -8.98
C GLU A 37 1.22 -19.58 -10.47
N GLY A 38 0.30 -20.33 -11.09
CA GLY A 38 0.34 -20.64 -12.52
C GLY A 38 -0.18 -19.54 -13.46
N SER A 39 -0.53 -18.35 -12.94
CA SER A 39 -0.94 -17.22 -13.78
C SER A 39 0.26 -16.58 -14.48
N ASP A 40 -0.01 -15.89 -15.58
CA ASP A 40 0.97 -15.09 -16.32
C ASP A 40 1.32 -13.74 -15.64
N TRP A 41 0.90 -13.53 -14.39
CA TRP A 41 1.08 -12.26 -13.71
C TRP A 41 2.58 -11.96 -13.51
N PRO A 42 3.09 -10.89 -14.15
CA PRO A 42 4.52 -10.58 -14.12
C PRO A 42 4.89 -9.64 -12.96
N GLY A 43 3.91 -9.17 -12.20
CA GLY A 43 4.09 -8.18 -11.14
C GLY A 43 4.40 -8.79 -9.78
N ALA A 44 4.48 -7.92 -8.77
CA ALA A 44 4.72 -8.34 -7.40
C ALA A 44 3.58 -9.22 -6.87
N ARG A 45 3.95 -10.22 -6.07
CA ARG A 45 3.04 -11.11 -5.35
C ARG A 45 3.28 -10.96 -3.85
N GLY A 46 2.27 -11.27 -3.05
CA GLY A 46 2.30 -11.12 -1.59
C GLY A 46 1.54 -9.89 -1.11
N PHE A 47 2.00 -9.27 -0.04
CA PHE A 47 1.36 -8.10 0.55
C PHE A 47 2.12 -6.81 0.23
N VAL A 48 1.41 -5.68 0.30
CA VAL A 48 2.01 -4.38 -0.04
C VAL A 48 3.18 -4.00 0.86
N HIS A 49 3.16 -4.38 2.14
CA HIS A 49 4.23 -4.08 3.09
C HIS A 49 5.53 -4.81 2.75
N ASP A 50 5.46 -6.00 2.13
CA ASP A 50 6.63 -6.79 1.74
C ASP A 50 7.54 -5.99 0.79
N ILE A 51 6.91 -5.28 -0.15
CA ILE A 51 7.63 -4.49 -1.15
C ILE A 51 8.01 -3.08 -0.68
N LEU A 52 7.58 -2.66 0.52
CA LEU A 52 8.00 -1.36 1.08
C LEU A 52 9.44 -1.41 1.60
N SER A 53 9.95 -2.59 1.93
CA SER A 53 11.31 -2.77 2.47
C SER A 53 12.43 -2.56 1.42
N ALA A 54 12.15 -2.86 0.14
CA ALA A 54 13.16 -3.01 -0.91
C ALA A 54 13.58 -1.72 -1.67
N PRO A 55 12.75 -0.67 -1.86
CA PRO A 55 13.10 0.47 -2.72
C PRO A 55 13.24 1.84 -2.02
N VAL A 56 13.07 1.96 -0.70
CA VAL A 56 12.98 3.30 -0.06
C VAL A 56 14.36 3.87 0.26
N VAL A 57 15.16 4.15 -0.79
CA VAL A 57 16.36 4.99 -0.68
C VAL A 57 15.92 6.38 -0.16
N ASN A 58 16.62 6.88 0.86
CA ASN A 58 16.32 8.11 1.60
C ASN A 58 14.91 8.15 2.21
N ALA A 59 14.50 7.09 2.91
CA ALA A 59 13.20 7.02 3.57
C ALA A 59 12.91 8.23 4.48
N SER A 60 13.92 8.76 5.17
CA SER A 60 13.80 9.96 6.02
C SER A 60 13.39 11.23 5.26
N GLU A 61 13.62 11.30 3.95
CA GLU A 61 13.23 12.44 3.09
C GLU A 61 11.82 12.27 2.50
N ARG A 62 11.17 11.14 2.71
CA ARG A 62 9.88 10.80 2.10
C ARG A 62 8.72 10.97 3.08
N THR A 63 7.53 11.12 2.50
CA THR A 63 6.26 11.14 3.23
C THR A 63 5.43 9.96 2.77
N ALA A 64 4.88 9.22 3.72
CA ALA A 64 4.02 8.06 3.46
C ALA A 64 2.56 8.46 3.58
N TYR A 65 1.77 8.13 2.55
CA TYR A 65 0.32 8.24 2.55
C TYR A 65 -0.25 6.85 2.32
N MET A 66 -1.06 6.37 3.28
CA MET A 66 -1.61 5.01 3.26
C MET A 66 -3.11 5.04 3.52
N CYS A 67 -3.84 4.11 2.93
CA CYS A 67 -5.27 4.03 3.10
C CYS A 67 -5.72 2.59 2.85
N GLY A 68 -6.49 2.00 3.77
CA GLY A 68 -6.99 0.64 3.58
C GLY A 68 -7.39 -0.09 4.86
N PRO A 69 -7.50 -1.44 4.79
CA PRO A 69 -7.90 -2.26 5.92
C PRO A 69 -6.95 -2.11 7.11
N PRO A 70 -7.44 -2.16 8.36
CA PRO A 70 -6.63 -1.91 9.55
C PRO A 70 -5.36 -2.76 9.63
N LEU A 71 -5.47 -4.08 9.40
CA LEU A 71 -4.32 -5.00 9.38
C LEU A 71 -3.27 -4.64 8.31
N MET A 72 -3.69 -4.08 7.18
CA MET A 72 -2.76 -3.65 6.13
C MET A 72 -1.98 -2.41 6.57
N ILE A 73 -2.65 -1.45 7.22
CA ILE A 73 -2.03 -0.24 7.75
C ILE A 73 -1.04 -0.59 8.86
N ASP A 74 -1.43 -1.45 9.80
CA ASP A 74 -0.57 -1.87 10.91
C ASP A 74 0.73 -2.53 10.39
N ALA A 75 0.61 -3.48 9.46
CA ALA A 75 1.78 -4.12 8.86
C ALA A 75 2.68 -3.13 8.07
N CYS A 76 2.11 -2.09 7.46
CA CYS A 76 2.91 -1.06 6.80
C CYS A 76 3.60 -0.13 7.83
N LEU A 77 2.94 0.17 8.95
CA LEU A 77 3.53 0.96 10.04
C LEU A 77 4.72 0.23 10.67
N ASP A 78 4.64 -1.08 10.87
CA ASP A 78 5.76 -1.89 11.38
C ASP A 78 7.01 -1.76 10.50
N VAL A 79 6.81 -1.70 9.17
CA VAL A 79 7.91 -1.54 8.21
C VAL A 79 8.41 -0.10 8.11
N LEU A 80 7.51 0.89 8.14
CA LEU A 80 7.85 2.30 7.85
C LEU A 80 8.28 3.10 9.08
N SER A 81 7.79 2.78 10.29
CA SER A 81 8.09 3.54 11.51
C SER A 81 9.59 3.60 11.86
N PRO A 82 10.41 2.57 11.59
CA PRO A 82 11.87 2.67 11.75
C PRO A 82 12.57 3.54 10.69
N LEU A 83 11.90 3.85 9.59
CA LEU A 83 12.50 4.45 8.39
C LEU A 83 12.07 5.90 8.14
N ILE A 84 10.88 6.29 8.62
CA ILE A 84 10.24 7.57 8.37
C ILE A 84 9.79 8.15 9.72
N THR A 85 9.98 9.46 9.92
CA THR A 85 9.54 10.09 11.17
C THR A 85 8.00 10.10 11.27
N PRO A 86 7.42 10.00 12.48
CA PRO A 86 5.97 9.91 12.65
C PRO A 86 5.18 11.06 11.99
N GLU A 87 5.74 12.26 11.95
CA GLU A 87 5.10 13.45 11.38
C GLU A 87 4.93 13.37 9.85
N LYS A 88 5.67 12.46 9.20
CA LYS A 88 5.63 12.21 7.75
C LYS A 88 4.86 10.94 7.39
N ILE A 89 4.21 10.31 8.36
CA ILE A 89 3.37 9.13 8.15
C ILE A 89 1.91 9.55 8.32
N HIS A 90 1.14 9.48 7.24
CA HIS A 90 -0.29 9.78 7.24
C HIS A 90 -1.06 8.56 6.76
N TYR A 91 -2.13 8.21 7.46
CA TYR A 91 -2.96 7.09 7.07
C TYR A 91 -4.44 7.26 7.39
N ASP A 92 -5.27 6.55 6.64
CA ASP A 92 -6.69 6.37 6.92
C ASP A 92 -7.01 4.87 7.02
N LYS A 93 -7.52 4.44 8.18
CA LYS A 93 -7.88 3.05 8.46
C LYS A 93 -9.37 2.85 8.22
N PHE A 94 -9.72 1.89 7.38
CA PHE A 94 -11.11 1.49 7.13
C PHE A 94 -11.66 0.68 8.30
N LEU A 95 -11.94 1.36 9.41
CA LEU A 95 -12.52 0.76 10.59
C LEU A 95 -14.00 0.45 10.35
N ASP A 96 -14.44 -0.68 10.88
CA ASP A 96 -15.85 -1.05 10.95
C ASP A 96 -16.33 -1.09 12.41
N ARG A 97 -17.58 -1.51 12.63
CA ARG A 97 -18.18 -1.59 13.97
C ARG A 97 -17.37 -2.45 14.94
N SER A 98 -16.82 -3.57 14.49
CA SER A 98 -16.07 -4.49 15.37
C SER A 98 -14.81 -3.83 15.94
N HIS A 99 -14.20 -2.91 15.18
CA HIS A 99 -13.04 -2.15 15.62
C HIS A 99 -13.41 -1.06 16.63
N MET A 100 -14.60 -0.45 16.49
CA MET A 100 -15.08 0.55 17.45
C MET A 100 -15.42 -0.06 18.80
N GLU A 101 -15.99 -1.25 18.80
CA GLU A 101 -16.33 -1.98 20.03
C GLU A 101 -15.08 -2.39 20.81
N ALA A 102 -13.99 -2.75 20.13
CA ALA A 102 -12.70 -3.04 20.76
C ALA A 102 -12.08 -1.80 21.43
N LEU A 103 -12.09 -0.65 20.75
CA LEU A 103 -11.54 0.60 21.29
C LEU A 103 -12.35 1.18 22.46
N ALA A 104 -13.65 0.89 22.53
CA ALA A 104 -14.50 1.32 23.64
C ALA A 104 -14.31 0.50 24.92
N GLN A 105 -13.55 -0.60 24.85
CA GLN A 105 -13.27 -1.51 25.97
C GLN A 105 -11.85 -1.32 26.54
N GLU A 106 -11.04 -0.43 25.95
CA GLU A 106 -9.73 0.02 26.45
C GLU A 106 -9.85 1.33 27.23
#